data_AF-A0A813K3K5-F1
#
_entry.id   AF-A0A813K3K5-F1
#
_cell.length_a   1.000
_cell.length_b   1.000
_cell.length_c   1.000
_cell.angle_alpha   90.00
_cell.angle_beta   90.00
_cell.angle_gamma   90.00
#
_symmetry.space_group_name_H-M   'P 1'
#
loop_
_entity.id
_entity.type
_entity.pdbx_description
1 polymer ?
#
loop_
_entity_poly.entity_id
_entity_poly.type
_entity_poly.pdbx_seq_one_letter_code
_entity_poly.pdbx_strand_id
1 'polypeptide(L)'
;AYSCYGWNALGVAQARQGTLEQAVVSLTEGLRCDPESAVIWSNLAAVYAFGNAGPQASDALQQAIALNASHPVVVHNMRALTGEAHGQQPRFDLYIPLPGRR
;
A
#
# COMPACT_ATOMS: atom_id res chain seq x y z
N ALA A 1 -13.44 -4.35 -17.12
CA ALA A 1 -12.72 -4.95 -15.98
C ALA A 1 -11.50 -4.08 -15.70
N TYR A 2 -11.32 -3.59 -14.47
CA TYR A 2 -10.09 -2.88 -14.11
C TYR A 2 -8.92 -3.87 -14.17
N SER A 3 -7.79 -3.45 -14.72
CA SER A 3 -6.53 -4.20 -14.56
C SER A 3 -6.09 -4.15 -13.10
N CYS A 4 -5.20 -5.05 -12.66
CA CYS A 4 -4.55 -4.99 -11.33
C CYS A 4 -4.07 -3.56 -10.99
N TYR A 5 -3.54 -2.87 -11.99
CA TYR A 5 -3.12 -1.49 -11.91
C TYR A 5 -4.28 -0.50 -11.63
N GLY A 6 -5.43 -0.68 -12.28
CA GLY A 6 -6.61 0.16 -12.07
C GLY A 6 -7.18 0.03 -10.64
N TRP A 7 -7.19 -1.18 -10.09
CA TRP A 7 -7.56 -1.43 -8.70
C TRP A 7 -6.61 -0.76 -7.71
N ASN A 8 -5.31 -0.83 -7.98
CA ASN A 8 -4.31 -0.14 -7.16
C ASN A 8 -4.50 1.39 -7.17
N ALA A 9 -4.66 1.98 -8.36
CA ALA A 9 -4.87 3.41 -8.50
C ALA A 9 -6.18 3.86 -7.82
N LEU A 10 -7.25 3.08 -7.94
CA LEU A 10 -8.53 3.35 -7.27
C LEU A 10 -8.38 3.30 -5.74
N GLY A 11 -7.74 2.26 -5.21
CA GLY A 11 -7.52 2.11 -3.78
C GLY A 11 -6.71 3.27 -3.19
N VAL A 12 -5.64 3.69 -3.88
CA VAL A 12 -4.87 4.87 -3.50
C VAL A 12 -5.72 6.14 -3.52
N ALA A 13 -6.54 6.33 -4.56
CA ALA A 13 -7.39 7.51 -4.67
C ALA A 13 -8.47 7.55 -3.56
N GLN A 14 -9.04 6.39 -3.20
CA GLN A 14 -9.99 6.25 -2.09
C GLN A 14 -9.33 6.52 -0.73
N ALA A 15 -8.10 6.03 -0.54
CA ALA A 15 -7.36 6.28 0.69
C ALA A 15 -7.10 7.78 0.91
N ARG A 16 -6.72 8.51 -0.16
CA ARG A 16 -6.54 9.97 -0.14
C ARG A 16 -7.83 10.73 0.12
N GLN A 17 -8.98 10.15 -0.21
CA GLN A 17 -10.30 10.70 0.08
C GLN A 17 -10.79 10.36 1.51
N GLY A 18 -10.01 9.61 2.28
CA GLY A 18 -10.38 9.17 3.63
C GLY A 18 -11.35 7.98 3.66
N THR A 19 -11.74 7.44 2.50
CA THR A 19 -12.61 6.25 2.42
C THR A 19 -11.77 4.97 2.54
N LEU A 20 -11.16 4.77 3.72
CA LEU A 20 -10.16 3.72 3.96
C LEU A 20 -10.71 2.30 3.77
N GLU A 21 -11.95 2.04 4.19
CA GLU A 21 -12.60 0.73 4.00
C GLU A 21 -12.74 0.37 2.52
N GLN A 22 -13.15 1.34 1.70
CA GLN A 22 -13.26 1.13 0.25
C GLN A 22 -11.88 0.95 -0.39
N ALA A 23 -10.87 1.68 0.10
CA ALA A 23 -9.50 1.54 -0.35
C ALA A 23 -8.96 0.12 -0.10
N VAL A 24 -9.23 -0.46 1.08
CA VAL A 24 -8.88 -1.85 1.40
C VAL A 24 -9.53 -2.82 0.42
N VAL A 25 -10.82 -2.65 0.13
CA VAL A 25 -11.54 -3.50 -0.83
C VAL A 25 -10.90 -3.41 -2.22
N SER A 26 -10.67 -2.20 -2.74
CA SER A 26 -10.06 -2.00 -4.05
C SER A 26 -8.65 -2.58 -4.14
N LEU A 27 -7.82 -2.39 -3.10
CA LEU A 27 -6.47 -2.95 -3.08
C LEU A 27 -6.50 -4.48 -2.96
N THR A 28 -7.46 -5.04 -2.23
CA THR A 28 -7.65 -6.50 -2.13
C THR A 28 -8.05 -7.08 -3.48
N GLU A 29 -8.94 -6.44 -4.23
CA GLU A 29 -9.25 -6.84 -5.61
C GLU A 29 -8.03 -6.70 -6.54
N GLY A 30 -7.18 -5.69 -6.31
CA GLY A 30 -5.88 -5.57 -6.96
C GLY A 30 -4.98 -6.78 -6.70
N LEU A 31 -4.89 -7.23 -5.44
CA LEU A 31 -4.14 -8.43 -5.04
C LEU A 31 -4.75 -9.73 -5.57
N ARG A 32 -6.06 -9.81 -5.76
CA ARG A 32 -6.68 -10.97 -6.43
C ARG A 32 -6.25 -11.09 -7.89
N CYS A 33 -5.96 -9.96 -8.54
CA CYS A 33 -5.47 -9.91 -9.91
C CYS A 33 -3.94 -10.11 -10.00
N ASP A 34 -3.19 -9.56 -9.05
CA ASP A 34 -1.73 -9.70 -8.95
C ASP A 34 -1.32 -9.93 -7.48
N PRO A 35 -1.29 -11.20 -7.02
CA PRO A 35 -1.00 -11.54 -5.63
C PRO A 35 0.44 -11.24 -5.20
N GLU A 36 1.36 -11.16 -6.17
CA GLU A 36 2.80 -10.96 -5.94
C GLU A 36 3.20 -9.48 -6.07
N SER A 37 2.21 -8.59 -6.14
CA SER A 37 2.45 -7.16 -6.28
C SER A 37 2.93 -6.53 -4.97
N ALA A 38 4.25 -6.42 -4.80
CA ALA A 38 4.85 -5.74 -3.65
C ALA A 38 4.34 -4.30 -3.47
N VAL A 39 3.97 -3.62 -4.57
CA VAL A 39 3.41 -2.27 -4.55
C VAL A 39 2.00 -2.25 -3.96
N ILE A 40 1.13 -3.18 -4.35
CA ILE A 40 -0.25 -3.22 -3.86
C ILE A 40 -0.25 -3.60 -2.36
N TRP A 41 0.59 -4.57 -1.96
CA TRP A 41 0.79 -4.89 -0.55
C TRP A 41 1.31 -3.69 0.26
N SER A 42 2.25 -2.92 -0.29
CA SER A 42 2.77 -1.70 0.36
C SER A 42 1.68 -0.63 0.52
N ASN A 43 0.85 -0.43 -0.51
CA ASN A 43 -0.25 0.52 -0.46
C ASN A 43 -1.33 0.06 0.53
N LEU A 44 -1.60 -1.24 0.63
CA LEU A 44 -2.53 -1.80 1.62
C LEU A 44 -2.02 -1.59 3.05
N ALA A 45 -0.73 -1.78 3.28
CA ALA A 45 -0.10 -1.47 4.57
C ALA A 45 -0.27 0.01 4.97
N ALA A 46 -0.06 0.93 4.03
CA ALA A 46 -0.28 2.35 4.25
C ALA A 46 -1.75 2.67 4.60
N VAL A 47 -2.70 2.07 3.89
CA VAL A 47 -4.14 2.26 4.17
C VAL A 47 -4.51 1.76 5.56
N TYR A 48 -4.02 0.60 5.98
CA TYR A 48 -4.25 0.09 7.33
C TYR A 48 -3.64 0.99 8.39
N ALA A 49 -2.44 1.50 8.16
CA ALA A 49 -1.80 2.41 9.10
C ALA A 49 -2.56 3.74 9.22
N PHE A 50 -3.08 4.30 8.13
CA PHE A 50 -3.99 5.46 8.18
C PHE A 50 -5.28 5.18 8.95
N GLY A 51 -5.76 3.93 8.91
CA GLY A 51 -6.93 3.48 9.66
C GLY A 51 -6.65 3.11 11.12
N ASN A 52 -5.44 3.40 11.63
CA ASN A 52 -4.98 3.01 12.96
C ASN A 52 -5.00 1.48 13.20
N ALA A 53 -4.94 0.69 12.13
CA ALA A 53 -4.88 -0.77 12.14
C ALA A 53 -3.42 -1.24 12.05
N GLY A 54 -2.63 -0.90 13.07
CA GLY A 54 -1.19 -1.16 13.14
C GLY A 54 -0.76 -2.62 12.92
N PRO A 55 -1.45 -3.63 13.50
CA PRO A 55 -1.13 -5.04 13.25
C PRO A 55 -1.28 -5.42 11.78
N GLN A 56 -2.42 -5.10 11.16
CA GLN A 56 -2.68 -5.41 9.75
C GLN A 56 -1.74 -4.66 8.81
N ALA A 57 -1.37 -3.43 9.16
CA ALA A 57 -0.37 -2.67 8.43
C ALA A 57 1.00 -3.35 8.44
N SER A 58 1.41 -3.87 9.60
CA SER A 58 2.67 -4.60 9.75
C SER A 58 2.68 -5.89 8.94
N ASP A 59 1.59 -6.66 9.00
CA ASP A 59 1.45 -7.92 8.24
C ASP A 59 1.50 -7.66 6.73
N ALA A 60 0.75 -6.67 6.23
CA ALA A 60 0.76 -6.32 4.81
C ALA A 60 2.14 -5.81 4.34
N LEU A 61 2.85 -5.05 5.18
CA LEU A 61 4.19 -4.59 4.88
C LEU A 61 5.19 -5.76 4.85
N GLN A 62 5.06 -6.73 5.76
CA GLN A 62 5.90 -7.93 5.73
C GLN A 62 5.73 -8.71 4.43
N GLN A 63 4.50 -8.85 3.92
CA GLN A 63 4.25 -9.45 2.60
C GLN A 63 4.96 -8.64 1.49
N ALA A 64 4.85 -7.32 1.52
CA ALA A 64 5.50 -6.46 0.53
C ALA A 64 7.03 -6.60 0.54
N ILE A 65 7.64 -6.69 1.73
CA ILE A 65 9.08 -6.91 1.93
C ILE A 65 9.50 -8.30 1.43
N ALA A 66 8.71 -9.33 1.73
CA ALA A 66 8.99 -10.69 1.30
C ALA A 66 9.00 -10.82 -0.24
N LEU A 67 8.13 -10.06 -0.92
CA LEU A 67 8.05 -10.05 -2.38
C LEU A 67 9.16 -9.21 -3.02
N ASN A 68 9.37 -7.97 -2.56
CA ASN A 68 10.44 -7.12 -3.09
C ASN A 68 10.88 -6.04 -2.09
N ALA A 69 11.77 -6.42 -1.18
CA ALA A 69 12.35 -5.52 -0.19
C ALA A 69 13.12 -4.32 -0.77
N SER A 70 13.63 -4.39 -2.00
CA SER A 70 14.41 -3.31 -2.62
C SER A 70 13.55 -2.33 -3.43
N HIS A 71 12.26 -2.61 -3.61
CA HIS A 71 11.37 -1.74 -4.35
C HIS A 71 11.25 -0.37 -3.64
N PRO A 72 11.40 0.77 -4.34
CA PRO A 72 11.41 2.09 -3.70
C PRO A 72 10.21 2.38 -2.79
N VAL A 73 9.01 1.97 -3.22
CA VAL A 73 7.76 2.11 -2.44
C VAL A 73 7.78 1.26 -1.17
N VAL A 74 8.28 0.03 -1.26
CA VAL A 74 8.38 -0.89 -0.11
C VAL A 74 9.38 -0.33 0.91
N VAL A 75 10.55 0.10 0.45
CA VAL A 75 11.58 0.73 1.30
C VAL A 75 11.05 1.99 1.98
N HIS A 76 10.31 2.82 1.24
CA HIS A 76 9.72 4.05 1.78
C HIS A 76 8.68 3.74 2.86
N ASN A 77 7.69 2.89 2.56
CA ASN A 77 6.64 2.53 3.52
C ASN A 77 7.19 1.74 4.71
N MET A 78 8.25 0.95 4.50
CA MET A 78 8.96 0.27 5.59
C MET A 78 9.63 1.25 6.53
N ARG A 79 10.33 2.26 6.00
CA ARG A 79 10.93 3.32 6.83
C ARG A 79 9.87 4.14 7.56
N ALA A 80 8.75 4.44 6.92
CA ALA A 80 7.65 5.15 7.58
C ALA A 80 7.08 4.32 8.75
N LEU A 81 6.81 3.03 8.54
CA LEU A 81 6.17 2.18 9.55
C LEU A 81 7.12 1.75 10.68
N THR A 82 8.42 1.55 10.39
CA THR A 82 9.42 1.10 11.37
C THR A 82 10.22 2.25 11.99
N GLY A 83 10.45 3.33 11.24
CA GLY A 83 11.23 4.49 11.69
C GLY A 83 10.43 5.46 12.56
N GLU A 84 9.10 5.41 12.52
CA GLU A 84 8.22 6.30 13.29
C GLU A 84 7.64 5.67 14.57
N ALA A 85 8.05 4.45 14.93
CA ALA A 85 7.75 3.84 16.23
C ALA A 85 8.29 4.64 17.44
N HIS A 86 9.06 5.72 17.20
CA HIS A 86 9.59 6.61 18.24
C HIS A 86 8.99 8.03 18.31
N GLY A 87 7.86 8.33 17.63
CA GLY A 87 6.98 9.42 18.08
C GLY A 87 6.51 10.47 17.07
N GLN A 88 6.39 10.16 15.79
CA GLN A 88 5.61 10.98 14.83
C GLN A 88 4.68 10.09 13.98
N GLN A 89 3.68 10.67 13.33
CA GLN A 89 2.70 9.92 12.53
C GLN A 89 3.27 9.59 11.14
N PRO A 90 3.28 8.30 10.73
CA PRO A 90 3.89 7.88 9.47
C PRO A 90 3.35 8.62 8.27
N ARG A 91 4.23 9.38 7.60
CA ARG A 91 3.87 10.08 6.36
C ARG A 91 3.95 9.10 5.18
N PHE A 92 2.84 8.43 4.87
CA PHE A 92 2.78 7.54 3.70
C PHE A 92 2.56 8.34 2.41
N ASP A 93 3.54 8.30 1.52
CA ASP A 93 3.38 8.80 0.15
C ASP A 93 2.77 7.67 -0.71
N LEU A 94 1.42 7.64 -0.80
CA LEU A 94 0.70 6.65 -1.60
C LEU A 94 1.10 6.72 -3.08
N TYR A 95 1.75 5.67 -3.58
CA TYR A 95 2.29 5.61 -4.94
C TYR A 95 1.22 5.19 -5.95
N ILE A 96 1.04 6.01 -6.99
CA ILE A 96 0.25 5.68 -8.18
C ILE A 96 1.25 5.29 -9.27
N PRO A 97 1.35 4.00 -9.66
CA PRO A 97 2.29 3.57 -10.70
C PRO A 97 1.92 4.16 -12.07
N LEU A 98 2.46 5.32 -12.47
CA LEU A 98 2.18 5.80 -13.84
C LEU A 98 2.49 4.69 -14.85
N PRO A 99 1.55 4.28 -15.72
CA PRO A 99 1.82 3.23 -16.70
C PRO A 99 3.03 3.68 -17.50
N GLY A 100 4.09 2.88 -17.45
CA GLY A 100 5.37 3.22 -18.04
C GLY A 100 5.17 3.69 -19.47
N ARG A 101 5.64 4.90 -19.77
CA ARG A 101 6.03 5.19 -21.15
C ARG A 101 7.13 4.18 -21.49
N ARG A 102 6.90 3.44 -22.56
CA ARG A 102 7.87 2.51 -23.16
C ARG A 102 9.23 3.17 -23.35
#